data_AF-A0AA37B0K1-F1
#
_entry.id   AF-A0AA37B0K1-F1
#
_cell.length_a   1.000
_cell.length_b   1.000
_cell.length_c   1.000
_cell.angle_alpha   90.00
_cell.angle_beta   90.00
_cell.angle_gamma   90.00
#
_symmetry.space_group_name_H-M   'P 1'
#
loop_
_entity.id
_entity.type
_entity.pdbx_description
1 polymer ?
#
loop_
_entity_poly.entity_id
_entity_poly.type
_entity_poly.pdbx_seq_one_letter_code
_entity_poly.pdbx_strand_id
1 'polypeptide(L)'
;MIVEFGLVKKPQDVVLSGNLYITAEERFQETKVADIWHKLDGSDAHLKYTIHENKMDWVFLMPVHESDGWEVVEMNEYFLQFKCKSIT
;
A
#
# COMPACT_ATOMS: atom_id res chain seq x y z
N MET A 1 9.87 -10.02 1.34
CA MET A 1 8.45 -10.00 1.75
C MET A 1 7.60 -9.53 0.57
N ILE A 2 6.41 -10.08 0.35
CA ILE A 2 5.47 -9.65 -0.69
C ILE A 2 4.25 -9.03 -0.02
N VAL A 3 3.84 -7.85 -0.50
CA VAL A 3 2.58 -7.20 -0.14
C VAL A 3 1.65 -7.28 -1.34
N GLU A 4 0.59 -8.06 -1.21
CA GLU A 4 -0.56 -8.03 -2.12
C GLU A 4 -1.44 -6.85 -1.68
N PHE A 5 -1.86 -5.99 -2.60
CA PHE A 5 -2.61 -4.79 -2.23
C PHE A 5 -3.69 -4.41 -3.25
N GLY A 6 -4.69 -3.67 -2.78
CA GLY A 6 -5.75 -3.07 -3.57
C GLY A 6 -6.25 -1.77 -2.96
N LEU A 7 -6.31 -0.70 -3.76
CA LEU A 7 -7.02 0.52 -3.45
C LEU A 7 -8.43 0.44 -4.03
N VAL A 8 -9.43 0.67 -3.19
CA VAL A 8 -10.84 0.65 -3.56
C VAL A 8 -11.48 1.99 -3.21
N LYS A 9 -12.21 2.61 -4.12
CA LYS A 9 -13.02 3.84 -3.87
C LYS A 9 -14.49 3.49 -3.68
N LYS A 10 -15.20 4.12 -2.74
CA LYS A 10 -16.65 3.90 -2.54
C LYS A 10 -17.47 4.35 -3.79
N PRO A 11 -18.49 3.60 -4.22
CA PRO A 11 -18.92 2.29 -3.73
C PRO A 11 -18.26 1.14 -4.52
N GLN A 12 -17.03 0.81 -4.14
CA GLN A 12 -16.28 -0.40 -4.52
C GLN A 12 -15.67 -0.44 -5.93
N ASP A 13 -15.22 0.71 -6.44
CA ASP A 13 -14.40 0.75 -7.65
C ASP A 13 -12.94 0.43 -7.32
N VAL A 14 -12.38 -0.62 -7.93
CA VAL A 14 -10.94 -0.91 -7.82
C VAL A 14 -10.19 0.16 -8.60
N VAL A 15 -9.37 0.91 -7.88
CA VAL A 15 -8.61 2.04 -8.40
C VAL A 15 -7.22 1.58 -8.85
N LEU A 16 -6.59 0.76 -8.03
CA LEU A 16 -5.25 0.22 -8.24
C LEU A 16 -5.12 -1.09 -7.48
N SER A 17 -4.44 -2.09 -8.05
CA SER A 17 -4.07 -3.31 -7.33
C SER A 17 -2.77 -3.87 -7.86
N GLY A 18 -2.10 -4.69 -7.06
CA GLY A 18 -0.86 -5.32 -7.47
C GLY A 18 -0.13 -6.04 -6.33
N ASN A 19 1.13 -6.38 -6.62
CA ASN A 19 2.04 -7.00 -5.69
C ASN A 19 3.32 -6.16 -5.59
N LEU A 20 3.75 -5.87 -4.36
CA LEU A 20 5.01 -5.19 -4.08
C LEU A 20 5.96 -6.15 -3.40
N TYR A 21 7.20 -6.18 -3.90
CA TYR A 21 8.27 -6.98 -3.28
C TYR A 21 9.06 -6.05 -2.39
N ILE A 22 8.83 -6.13 -1.08
CA ILE A 22 9.61 -5.32 -0.14
C ILE A 22 11.01 -5.92 -0.03
N THR A 23 11.98 -5.13 -0.47
CA THR A 23 13.42 -5.38 -0.47
C THR A 23 14.15 -4.25 0.27
N ALA A 24 15.46 -4.38 0.44
CA ALA A 24 16.31 -3.31 0.97
C ALA A 24 16.42 -2.10 0.04
N GLU A 25 16.00 -2.21 -1.22
CA GLU A 25 15.96 -1.09 -2.15
C GLU A 25 14.63 -0.34 -2.02
N GLU A 26 14.71 0.98 -2.06
CA GLU A 26 13.54 1.83 -2.18
C GLU A 26 12.94 1.72 -3.59
N ARG A 27 11.63 1.49 -3.67
CA ARG A 27 10.91 1.42 -4.94
C ARG A 27 9.65 2.25 -4.87
N PHE A 28 9.23 2.73 -6.04
CA PHE A 28 8.08 3.59 -6.23
C PHE A 28 7.19 3.04 -7.33
N GLN A 29 5.90 2.95 -7.07
CA GLN A 29 4.86 2.63 -8.04
C GLN A 29 3.85 3.77 -8.08
N GLU A 30 3.73 4.41 -9.23
CA GLU A 30 2.85 5.56 -9.43
C GLU A 30 1.68 5.21 -10.34
N THR A 31 0.52 5.79 -10.04
CA THR A 31 -0.64 5.84 -10.93
C THR A 31 -1.22 7.24 -10.94
N LYS A 32 -2.22 7.50 -11.79
CA LYS A 32 -2.88 8.82 -11.88
C LYS A 32 -3.52 9.32 -10.57
N VAL A 33 -3.79 8.42 -9.63
CA VAL A 33 -4.67 8.61 -8.48
C VAL A 33 -3.96 8.39 -7.15
N ALA A 34 -2.88 7.61 -7.15
CA ALA A 34 -2.11 7.34 -5.97
C ALA A 34 -0.68 6.88 -6.31
N ASP A 35 0.21 7.09 -5.37
CA ASP A 35 1.54 6.52 -5.36
C ASP A 35 1.78 5.60 -4.16
N ILE A 36 2.66 4.62 -4.36
CA ILE A 36 3.08 3.68 -3.33
C ILE A 36 4.59 3.59 -3.34
N TRP A 37 5.18 3.74 -2.16
CA TRP A 37 6.59 3.56 -1.93
C TRP A 37 6.81 2.48 -0.87
N HIS A 38 7.89 1.72 -1.02
CA HIS A 38 8.24 0.69 -0.04
C HIS A 38 9.74 0.61 0.21
N LYS A 39 10.11 0.22 1.43
CA LYS A 39 11.47 -0.15 1.83
C LYS A 39 11.48 -1.18 2.96
N LEU A 40 12.56 -1.94 3.05
CA LEU A 40 12.96 -2.66 4.25
C LEU A 40 14.01 -1.83 4.99
N ASP A 41 13.74 -1.48 6.25
CA ASP A 41 14.63 -0.72 7.12
C ASP A 41 15.04 -1.60 8.32
N GLY A 42 16.24 -2.18 8.26
CA GLY A 42 16.66 -3.19 9.23
C GLY A 42 15.75 -4.44 9.18
N SER A 43 15.04 -4.71 10.28
CA SER A 43 14.04 -5.78 10.37
C SER A 43 12.64 -5.36 9.94
N ASP A 44 12.42 -4.06 9.69
CA ASP A 44 11.07 -3.50 9.66
C ASP A 44 10.72 -3.05 8.24
N ALA A 45 9.66 -3.63 7.69
CA ALA A 45 9.13 -3.26 6.39
C ALA A 45 8.14 -2.10 6.52
N HIS A 46 8.19 -1.15 5.59
CA HIS A 46 7.30 0.01 5.59
C HIS A 46 6.70 0.23 4.21
N LEU A 47 5.41 0.60 4.20
CA LEU A 47 4.68 1.07 3.03
C LEU A 47 4.27 2.52 3.25
N LYS A 48 4.65 3.39 2.32
CA LYS A 48 4.10 4.74 2.23
C LYS A 48 3.12 4.80 1.07
N TYR A 49 1.92 5.28 1.34
CA TYR A 49 0.85 5.41 0.37
C TYR A 49 0.41 6.87 0.29
N THR A 50 0.32 7.42 -0.92
CA THR A 50 -0.13 8.80 -1.14
C THR A 50 -1.32 8.80 -2.09
N ILE A 51 -2.43 9.44 -1.72
CA ILE A 51 -3.60 9.63 -2.60
C ILE A 51 -3.60 11.06 -3.11
N HIS A 52 -3.71 11.24 -4.42
CA HIS A 52 -3.80 12.54 -5.07
C HIS A 52 -5.24 12.83 -5.46
N GLU A 53 -5.93 13.71 -4.73
CA GLU A 53 -7.32 14.06 -5.04
C GLU A 53 -7.60 15.54 -4.77
N ASN A 54 -8.30 16.20 -5.68
CA ASN A 54 -8.72 17.61 -5.53
C ASN A 54 -7.58 18.58 -5.19
N LYS A 55 -6.37 18.35 -5.74
CA LYS A 55 -5.14 19.11 -5.46
C LYS A 55 -4.63 18.99 -4.01
N MET A 56 -5.07 17.97 -3.28
CA MET A 56 -4.59 17.62 -1.95
C MET A 56 -3.97 16.23 -1.98
N ASP A 57 -2.89 16.07 -1.22
CA ASP A 57 -2.21 14.80 -1.04
C ASP A 57 -2.50 14.25 0.37
N TRP A 58 -2.94 13.00 0.42
CA TRP A 58 -3.16 12.28 1.68
C TRP A 58 -2.11 11.21 1.83
N VAL A 59 -1.23 11.36 2.82
CA VAL A 59 -0.07 10.47 3.04
C VAL A 59 -0.31 9.55 4.22
N PHE A 60 -0.07 8.26 4.01
CA PHE A 60 -0.16 7.22 5.02
C PHE A 60 1.14 6.43 5.06
N LEU A 61 1.70 6.27 6.25
CA LEU A 61 2.88 5.44 6.49
C LEU A 61 2.46 4.28 7.39
N MET A 62 2.60 3.06 6.88
CA MET A 62 2.15 1.85 7.56
C MET A 62 3.31 0.87 7.72
N PRO A 63 3.55 0.36 8.93
CA PRO A 63 4.44 -0.77 9.10
C PRO A 63 3.80 -2.01 8.47
N VAL A 64 4.61 -2.79 7.78
CA VAL A 64 4.19 -4.03 7.15
C VAL A 64 4.65 -5.19 8.03
N HIS A 65 3.70 -6.03 8.42
CA HIS A 65 3.95 -7.25 9.19
C HIS A 65 3.29 -8.43 8.48
N GLU A 66 3.80 -9.64 8.66
CA GLU A 66 3.16 -10.84 8.12
C GLU A 66 1.74 -10.99 8.68
N SER A 67 0.81 -11.31 7.80
CA SER A 67 -0.61 -11.43 8.16
C SER A 67 -1.28 -12.56 7.39
N ASP A 68 -2.08 -13.34 8.11
CA ASP A 68 -2.86 -14.44 7.52
C ASP A 68 -4.10 -13.93 6.76
N GLY A 69 -4.53 -12.68 7.02
CA GLY A 69 -5.74 -12.07 6.45
C GLY A 69 -5.46 -10.83 5.60
N TRP A 70 -6.52 -10.29 5.00
CA TRP A 70 -6.48 -8.95 4.43
C TRP A 70 -6.72 -7.93 5.53
N GLU A 71 -5.82 -6.99 5.66
CA GLU A 71 -5.96 -5.80 6.49
C GLU A 71 -6.59 -4.67 5.67
N VAL A 72 -7.34 -3.80 6.34
CA VAL A 72 -8.04 -2.68 5.70
C VAL A 72 -7.73 -1.40 6.44
N VAL A 73 -7.28 -0.39 5.70
CA VAL A 73 -7.13 0.98 6.19
C VAL A 73 -8.15 1.86 5.48
N GLU A 74 -9.06 2.43 6.26
CA GLU A 74 -10.05 3.38 5.77
C GLU A 74 -9.43 4.78 5.65
N MET A 75 -9.58 5.39 4.47
CA MET A 75 -9.00 6.69 4.13
C MET A 75 -10.03 7.52 3.38
N ASN A 76 -10.91 8.20 4.12
CA ASN A 76 -11.99 9.01 3.56
C ASN A 76 -12.93 8.19 2.62
N GLU A 77 -12.88 8.45 1.31
CA GLU A 77 -13.66 7.72 0.29
C GLU A 77 -12.97 6.43 -0.19
N TYR A 78 -11.75 6.17 0.28
CA TYR A 78 -10.91 5.05 -0.15
C TYR A 78 -10.71 4.01 0.96
N PHE A 79 -10.44 2.78 0.53
CA PHE A 79 -9.98 1.68 1.35
C PHE A 79 -8.71 1.12 0.74
N LEU A 80 -7.61 1.12 1.50
CA LEU A 80 -6.45 0.31 1.15
C LEU A 80 -6.61 -1.04 1.81
N GLN A 81 -6.69 -2.07 0.99
CA GLN A 81 -6.67 -3.45 1.41
C GLN A 81 -5.29 -4.00 1.12
N PHE A 82 -4.64 -4.64 2.09
CA PHE A 82 -3.36 -5.28 1.86
C PHE A 82 -3.20 -6.58 2.65
N LYS A 83 -2.41 -7.49 2.12
CA LYS A 83 -1.98 -8.72 2.81
C LYS A 83 -0.50 -8.91 2.58
N CYS A 84 0.20 -9.27 3.64
CA CYS A 84 1.63 -9.45 3.59
C CYS A 84 2.02 -10.92 3.84
N LYS A 85 2.95 -11.42 3.01
CA LYS A 85 3.50 -12.78 3.12
C LYS A 85 5.03 -12.75 3.02
N SER A 86 5.68 -13.64 3.76
CA SER A 86 7.11 -13.91 3.55
C SER A 86 7.36 -14.63 2.23
N ILE A 87 8.54 -14.38 1.65
CA ILE A 87 9.04 -15.11 0.48
C ILE A 87 9.93 -16.21 1.05
N THR A 88 9.36 -17.37 1.35
CA THR A 88 10.11 -18.59 1.69
C THR A 88 10.76 -19.19 0.47
#